data_AF-A0AAE3FXQ4-F1
#
_entry.id   AF-A0AAE3FXQ4-F1
#
_cell.length_a   1.000
_cell.length_b   1.000
_cell.length_c   1.000
_cell.angle_alpha   90.00
_cell.angle_beta   90.00
_cell.angle_gamma   90.00
#
_symmetry.space_group_name_H-M   'P 1'
#
loop_
_entity.id
_entity.type
_entity.pdbx_description
1 polymer ?
#
loop_
_entity_poly.entity_id
_entity_poly.type
_entity_poly.pdbx_seq_one_letter_code
_entity_poly.pdbx_strand_id
1 'polypeptide(L)' 'MSTENMVPMGLDRKEIDDQILDLLRDGRNVPSNLADDLGVSRQYVQQRLQLLEAADYVRNIGRGVYELINDPRE' A
#
# COMPACT_ATOMS: atom_id res chain seq x y z
N MET A 1 -32.68 -0.42 3.72
CA MET A 1 -31.80 -0.99 2.69
C MET A 1 -30.48 -0.27 2.81
N SER A 2 -29.67 -0.68 3.79
CA SER A 2 -28.34 -0.10 4.00
C SER A 2 -27.43 -0.72 2.96
N THR A 3 -26.84 0.10 2.10
CA THR A 3 -25.74 -0.30 1.22
C THR A 3 -24.57 -0.67 2.13
N GLU A 4 -24.50 -1.94 2.47
CA GLU A 4 -23.28 -2.59 2.91
C GLU A 4 -22.27 -2.35 1.77
N ASN A 5 -21.33 -1.43 1.99
CA ASN A 5 -20.20 -1.24 1.09
C ASN A 5 -19.46 -2.57 1.04
N MET A 6 -19.76 -3.34 0.00
CA MET A 6 -19.03 -4.54 -0.36
C MET A 6 -17.60 -4.11 -0.66
N VAL A 7 -16.73 -4.20 0.35
CA VAL A 7 -15.27 -4.21 0.16
C VAL A 7 -15.02 -5.24 -0.93
N PRO A 8 -14.48 -4.87 -2.10
CA PRO A 8 -14.28 -5.83 -3.18
C PRO A 8 -13.30 -6.89 -2.68
N MET A 9 -13.89 -8.05 -2.41
CA MET A 9 -13.31 -9.39 -2.33
C MET A 9 -11.79 -9.42 -2.49
N GLY A 10 -11.11 -9.41 -1.35
CA GLY A 10 -9.73 -9.86 -1.14
C GLY A 10 -8.71 -9.40 -2.18
N LEU A 11 -7.98 -8.33 -1.89
CA LEU A 11 -6.65 -8.15 -2.47
C LEU A 11 -5.90 -9.48 -2.29
N ASP A 12 -5.46 -10.11 -3.38
CA ASP A 12 -4.51 -11.25 -3.33
C ASP A 12 -3.23 -10.69 -2.71
N ARG A 13 -3.19 -10.74 -1.38
CA ARG A 13 -2.18 -10.12 -0.53
C ARG A 13 -0.89 -10.88 -0.75
N LYS A 14 0.10 -10.17 -1.24
CA LYS A 14 1.42 -10.72 -1.54
C LYS A 14 2.35 -10.37 -0.40
N GLU A 15 3.38 -11.18 -0.22
CA GLU A 15 4.46 -10.91 0.74
C GLU A 15 5.06 -9.51 0.57
N ILE A 16 5.15 -9.03 -0.68
CA ILE A 16 5.64 -7.67 -0.98
C ILE A 16 4.75 -6.57 -0.38
N ASP A 17 3.46 -6.81 -0.18
CA ASP A 17 2.57 -5.84 0.46
C ASP A 17 2.93 -5.67 1.92
N ASP A 18 3.22 -6.77 2.60
CA ASP A 18 3.59 -6.76 4.02
C ASP A 18 4.89 -6.00 4.23
N GLN A 19 5.84 -6.20 3.32
CA GLN A 19 7.11 -5.48 3.32
C GLN A 19 6.93 -3.99 3.02
N ILE A 20 6.04 -3.61 2.08
CA ILE A 20 5.70 -2.20 1.83
C ILE A 20 5.07 -1.57 3.08
N LEU A 21 4.13 -2.27 3.73
CA LEU A 21 3.48 -1.78 4.94
C LEU A 21 4.47 -1.63 6.10
N ASP A 22 5.44 -2.55 6.25
CA ASP A 22 6.50 -2.43 7.26
C ASP A 22 7.39 -1.21 7.00
N LEU A 23 7.81 -0.97 5.77
CA LEU A 23 8.60 0.23 5.42
C LEU A 23 7.80 1.53 5.62
N LEU A 24 6.49 1.51 5.41
CA LEU A 24 5.62 2.67 5.66
C LEU A 24 5.25 2.86 7.15
N ARG A 25 5.42 1.82 7.98
CA ARG A 25 5.25 1.91 9.43
C ARG A 25 6.33 2.80 10.06
N ASP A 26 7.53 2.81 9.46
CA ASP A 26 8.66 3.67 9.87
C ASP A 26 8.50 5.13 9.40
N GLY A 27 7.53 5.41 8.52
CA GLY A 27 7.18 6.75 8.09
C GLY A 27 6.76 6.85 6.63
N ARG A 28 6.77 8.08 6.12
CA ARG A 28 6.38 8.37 4.73
C ARG A 28 7.46 7.93 3.76
N ASN A 29 7.05 7.34 2.64
CA ASN A 29 7.99 6.93 1.61
C ASN A 29 7.46 7.13 0.19
N VAL A 30 8.33 7.03 -0.81
CA VAL A 30 8.00 7.15 -2.23
C VAL A 30 8.25 5.83 -2.97
N PRO A 31 7.56 5.55 -4.09
CA PRO A 31 7.70 4.30 -4.83
C PRO A 31 9.13 3.97 -5.29
N SER A 32 9.98 4.98 -5.53
CA SER A 32 11.39 4.74 -5.92
C SER A 32 12.20 4.16 -4.76
N ASN A 33 12.11 4.78 -3.58
CA ASN A 33 12.84 4.33 -2.40
C ASN A 33 12.39 2.94 -1.96
N LEU A 34 11.07 2.71 -1.91
CA LEU A 34 10.51 1.39 -1.62
C LEU A 34 10.97 0.33 -2.63
N ALA A 35 11.10 0.68 -3.91
CA ALA A 35 11.60 -0.24 -4.92
C ALA A 35 13.08 -0.57 -4.74
N ASP A 36 13.89 0.43 -4.39
CA ASP A 36 15.31 0.26 -4.11
C ASP A 36 15.52 -0.62 -2.86
N ASP A 37 14.77 -0.37 -1.78
CA ASP A 37 14.83 -1.13 -0.52
C ASP A 37 14.38 -2.59 -0.70
N LEU A 38 13.34 -2.82 -1.51
CA LEU A 38 12.76 -4.15 -1.75
C LEU A 38 13.41 -4.92 -2.90
N GLY A 39 14.33 -4.30 -3.66
CA GLY A 39 15.00 -4.91 -4.79
C GLY A 39 14.07 -5.27 -5.95
N VAL A 40 13.00 -4.51 -6.16
CA VAL A 40 12.00 -4.72 -7.23
C VAL A 40 11.84 -3.48 -8.10
N SER A 41 11.04 -3.57 -9.17
CA SER A 41 10.83 -2.40 -10.03
C SER A 41 9.90 -1.37 -9.39
N ARG A 42 10.19 -0.08 -9.60
CA ARG A 42 9.29 1.04 -9.22
C ARG A 42 7.87 0.88 -9.75
N GLN A 43 7.72 0.37 -10.97
CA GLN A 43 6.40 0.12 -11.56
C GLN A 43 5.62 -0.95 -10.79
N TYR A 44 6.31 -1.99 -10.30
CA TYR A 44 5.67 -3.02 -9.49
C TYR A 44 5.22 -2.47 -8.14
N VAL A 45 6.09 -1.73 -7.45
CA VAL A 45 5.73 -1.04 -6.19
C VAL A 45 4.56 -0.09 -6.39
N GLN A 46 4.56 0.72 -7.45
CA GLN A 46 3.47 1.64 -7.74
C GLN A 46 2.12 0.92 -7.93
N GLN A 47 2.11 -0.23 -8.60
CA GLN A 47 0.89 -1.04 -8.74
C GLN A 47 0.43 -1.59 -7.39
N ARG A 48 1.34 -2.09 -6.54
CA ARG A 48 0.98 -2.56 -5.19
C ARG A 48 0.45 -1.44 -4.32
N LEU A 49 1.09 -0.27 -4.29
CA LEU A 49 0.62 0.91 -3.55
C LEU A 49 -0.78 1.35 -3.97
N GLN A 50 -1.11 1.32 -5.27
CA GLN A 50 -2.46 1.64 -5.74
C GLN A 50 -3.52 0.65 -5.23
N LEU A 51 -3.17 -0.64 -5.17
CA LEU A 51 -4.07 -1.66 -4.63
C LEU A 51 -4.24 -1.49 -3.11
N LEU A 52 -3.16 -1.23 -2.37
CA LEU A 52 -3.20 -0.97 -0.93
C LEU A 52 -3.97 0.33 -0.60
N GLU A 53 -3.85 1.36 -1.44
CA GLU A 53 -4.58 2.61 -1.33
C GLU A 53 -6.08 2.41 -1.58
N ALA A 54 -6.45 1.61 -2.59
CA ALA A 54 -7.85 1.25 -2.86
C ALA A 54 -8.49 0.40 -1.73
N ALA A 55 -7.67 -0.24 -0.90
CA ALA A 55 -8.09 -0.99 0.29
C ALA A 55 -8.02 -0.16 1.58
N ASP A 56 -7.78 1.16 1.49
CA ASP A 56 -7.66 2.08 2.62
C ASP A 56 -6.51 1.76 3.61
N TYR A 57 -5.49 1.00 3.19
CA TYR A 57 -4.33 0.68 4.04
C TYR A 57 -3.28 1.79 4.02
N VAL A 58 -3.10 2.42 2.86
CA VAL A 58 -2.14 3.52 2.65
C VAL A 58 -2.82 4.68 1.93
N ARG A 59 -2.19 5.85 1.90
CA ARG A 59 -2.68 7.01 1.15
C ARG A 59 -1.55 7.78 0.50
N ASN A 60 -1.75 8.21 -0.73
CA ASN A 60 -0.89 9.20 -1.38
C ASN A 60 -1.25 10.61 -0.89
N ILE A 61 -0.33 11.26 -0.18
CA ILE A 61 -0.51 12.62 0.34
C ILE A 61 -0.05 13.71 -0.66
N GLY A 62 0.27 13.32 -1.88
CA GLY A 62 0.69 14.19 -2.96
C GLY A 62 2.11 13.90 -3.45
N ARG A 63 2.34 14.17 -4.74
CA ARG A 63 3.65 13.99 -5.42
C ARG A 63 4.23 12.57 -5.31
N GLY A 64 3.40 11.56 -5.05
CA GLY A 64 3.84 10.17 -4.93
C GLY A 64 4.41 9.81 -3.56
N VAL A 65 4.20 10.66 -2.54
CA VAL A 65 4.53 10.32 -1.15
C VAL A 65 3.37 9.56 -0.54
N TYR A 66 3.64 8.37 -0.03
CA TYR A 66 2.67 7.49 0.63
C TYR A 66 2.90 7.46 2.14
N GLU A 67 1.80 7.34 2.88
CA GLU A 67 1.80 7.07 4.32
C GLU A 67 0.88 5.89 4.65
N LEU A 68 1.20 5.17 5.73
CA LEU A 68 0.33 4.15 6.29
C LEU A 68 -0.87 4.80 6.99
N ILE A 69 -2.08 4.32 6.72
CA ILE A 69 -3.33 4.80 7.32
C ILE A 69 -3.95 3.75 8.24
N ASN A 70 -3.94 2.48 7.80
CA ASN A 70 -4.48 1.35 8.55
C ASN A 70 -3.66 0.10 8.23
N ASP A 71 -3.21 -0.63 9.25
CA ASP A 71 -2.52 -1.90 9.04
C ASP A 71 -3.50 -3.06 9.25
N PRO A 72 -3.85 -3.83 8.20
CA PRO A 72 -4.74 -4.99 8.32
C PRO A 72 -4.14 -6.18 9.08
N ARG A 73 -2.92 -6.06 9.62
CA ARG A 73 -2.25 -7.08 10.46
C ARG A 73 -2.46 -6.87 11.96
N GLU A 74 -3.07 -5.75 12.36
CA GLU A 74 -3.34 -5.38 13.75
C GLU A 74 -4.80 -5.63 14.15
#